data_AF-A0A6B0WQW0-F1
#
_entry.id   AF-A0A6B0WQW0-F1
#
_cell.length_a   1.000
_cell.length_b   1.000
_cell.length_c   1.000
_cell.angle_alpha   90.00
_cell.angle_beta   90.00
_cell.angle_gamma   90.00
#
_symmetry.space_group_name_H-M   'P 1'
#
loop_
_entity.id
_entity.type
_entity.pdbx_description
1 polymer ?
#
loop_
_entity_poly.entity_id
_entity_poly.type
_entity_poly.pdbx_seq_one_letter_code
_entity_poly.pdbx_strand_id
1 'polypeptide(L)' 'MRLDELTKVIGLSKSTIWRRIRQGEFPPPIRLGGENARAVGWPRAVVWEWLDARESIAA' A
#
# COMPACT_ATOMS: atom_id res chain seq x y z
N MET A 1 -4.39 7.21 1.86
CA MET A 1 -3.38 7.63 0.88
C MET A 1 -3.68 7.03 -0.49
N ARG A 2 -3.40 7.76 -1.57
CA ARG A 2 -3.49 7.24 -2.94
C ARG A 2 -2.17 6.63 -3.39
N LEU A 3 -2.17 5.93 -4.53
CA LEU A 3 -0.98 5.26 -5.06
C LEU A 3 0.23 6.21 -5.23
N ASP A 4 0.01 7.45 -5.69
CA ASP A 4 1.10 8.42 -5.86
C ASP A 4 1.71 8.92 -4.53
N GLU A 5 0.90 9.01 -3.47
CA GLU A 5 1.39 9.32 -2.11
C GLU A 5 2.14 8.10 -1.57
N LEU A 6 1.57 6.90 -1.74
CA LEU A 6 2.16 5.65 -1.30
C LEU A 6 3.56 5.44 -1.87
N THR A 7 3.74 5.64 -3.18
CA THR A 7 5.05 5.47 -3.86
C THR A 7 6.12 6.40 -3.29
N LYS A 8 5.73 7.60 -2.83
CA LYS A 8 6.65 8.55 -2.20
C LYS A 8 7.02 8.15 -0.78
N VAL A 9 6.07 7.59 -0.04
CA VAL A 9 6.27 7.16 1.35
C VAL A 9 7.13 5.91 1.44
N ILE A 10 6.81 4.86 0.66
CA ILE A 10 7.48 3.56 0.79
C ILE A 10 8.69 3.38 -0.15
N GLY A 11 8.94 4.35 -1.04
CA GLY A 11 10.06 4.32 -2.00
C GLY A 11 9.96 3.24 -3.09
N LEU A 12 8.80 2.62 -3.27
CA LEU A 12 8.58 1.58 -4.28
C LEU A 12 7.82 2.12 -5.49
N SER A 13 8.15 1.61 -6.67
CA SER A 13 7.41 1.91 -7.89
C SER A 13 6.02 1.30 -7.88
N LYS A 14 5.08 1.91 -8.63
CA LYS A 14 3.70 1.43 -8.78
C LYS A 14 3.64 -0.05 -9.17
N SER A 15 4.46 -0.46 -10.13
CA SER A 15 4.53 -1.84 -10.61
C SER A 15 5.01 -2.81 -9.52
N THR A 16 5.96 -2.38 -8.69
CA THR A 16 6.44 -3.19 -7.55
C THR A 16 5.36 -3.34 -6.50
N ILE A 17 4.61 -2.28 -6.20
CA ILE A 17 3.48 -2.30 -5.26
C ILE A 17 2.43 -3.31 -5.74
N TRP A 18 2.00 -3.22 -6.99
CA TRP A 18 1.02 -4.17 -7.55
C TRP A 18 1.54 -5.60 -7.59
N ARG A 19 2.83 -5.80 -7.88
CA ARG A 19 3.46 -7.12 -7.82
C ARG A 19 3.41 -7.69 -6.41
N ARG A 20 3.80 -6.91 -5.40
CA ARG A 20 3.76 -7.34 -3.98
C ARG A 20 2.34 -7.63 -3.50
N ILE A 21 1.35 -6.84 -3.93
CA ILE A 21 -0.06 -7.13 -3.64
C ILE A 21 -0.47 -8.48 -4.24
N ARG A 22 -0.10 -8.76 -5.50
CA ARG A 22 -0.36 -10.06 -6.14
C ARG A 22 0.35 -11.22 -5.44
N GLN A 23 1.51 -10.95 -4.84
CA GLN A 23 2.28 -11.93 -4.06
C GLN A 23 1.79 -12.08 -2.61
N GLY A 24 0.84 -11.25 -2.16
CA GLY A 24 0.37 -11.24 -0.77
C GLY A 24 1.33 -10.56 0.22
N GLU A 25 2.38 -9.90 -0.28
CA GLU A 25 3.42 -9.24 0.54
C GLU A 25 3.08 -7.79 0.92
N PHE A 26 2.01 -7.21 0.34
CA PHE A 26 1.59 -5.84 0.60
C PHE A 26 0.07 -5.77 0.75
N PRO A 27 -0.46 -4.95 1.68
CA PRO A 27 -1.89 -4.84 1.91
C PRO A 27 -2.66 -4.42 0.64
N PRO A 28 -3.84 -5.02 0.37
CA PRO A 28 -4.64 -4.64 -0.79
C PRO A 28 -5.25 -3.24 -0.60
N PRO A 29 -5.52 -2.52 -1.70
CA PRO A 29 -6.18 -1.22 -1.63
C PRO A 29 -7.67 -1.34 -1.32
N ILE A 30 -8.23 -0.27 -0.73
CA ILE A 30 -9.66 -0.03 -0.56
C ILE A 30 -10.19 0.91 -1.67
N ARG A 31 -11.45 0.73 -2.08
CA ARG A 31 -12.13 1.64 -3.02
C ARG A 31 -12.52 2.94 -2.32
N LEU A 32 -12.19 4.08 -2.93
CA LEU A 32 -12.50 5.41 -2.43
C LEU A 32 -13.71 5.97 -3.20
N GLY A 33 -14.92 5.81 -2.65
CA GLY A 33 -16.14 6.41 -3.20
C GLY A 33 -17.30 5.47 -3.53
N GLY A 34 -17.48 4.37 -2.78
CA GLY A 34 -18.61 3.45 -2.98
C GLY A 34 -18.37 2.38 -4.05
N GLU A 35 -19.44 1.69 -4.45
CA GLU A 35 -19.37 0.44 -5.25
C GLU A 35 -18.73 0.63 -6.64
N ASN A 36 -18.96 1.77 -7.28
CA ASN A 36 -18.52 2.09 -8.64
C ASN A 36 -17.26 2.99 -8.72
N ALA A 37 -16.58 3.22 -7.60
CA ALA A 37 -15.39 4.06 -7.60
C ALA A 37 -14.19 3.37 -8.27
N ARG A 38 -13.62 4.05 -9.29
CA ARG A 38 -12.33 3.69 -9.87
C ARG A 38 -11.13 4.11 -9.01
N ALA A 39 -11.36 5.06 -8.10
CA ALA A 39 -10.33 5.54 -7.19
C ALA A 39 -10.08 4.50 -6.11
N VAL A 40 -8.80 4.23 -5.86
CA VAL A 40 -8.36 3.31 -4.81
C VAL A 40 -7.31 3.98 -3.92
N GLY A 41 -7.17 3.48 -2.71
CA GLY A 41 -6.15 3.94 -1.78
C GLY A 41 -5.97 3.00 -0.62
N TRP A 42 -5.08 3.37 0.29
CA TRP A 42 -4.76 2.61 1.50
C TRP A 42 -5.04 3.47 2.73
N PRO A 43 -5.60 2.89 3.80
CA PRO A 43 -5.59 3.54 5.11
C PRO A 43 -4.16 3.87 5.52
N ARG A 44 -3.94 5.02 6.16
CA ARG A 44 -2.59 5.40 6.60
C ARG A 44 -2.04 4.42 7.63
N ALA A 45 -2.85 4.05 8.62
CA ALA A 45 -2.48 3.09 9.66
C ALA A 45 -1.94 1.78 9.07
N VAL A 46 -2.68 1.17 8.15
CA VAL A 46 -2.29 -0.10 7.50
C VAL A 46 -0.92 -0.03 6.81
N VAL A 47 -0.60 1.09 6.17
CA VAL A 47 0.70 1.25 5.48
C VAL A 47 1.83 1.44 6.48
N TRP A 48 1.60 2.19 7.56
CA TRP A 48 2.57 2.37 8.64
C TRP A 48 2.81 1.05 9.38
N GLU A 49 1.76 0.32 9.76
CA GLU A 49 1.89 -1.01 10.38
C GLU A 49 2.69 -1.98 9.50
N TRP A 50 2.51 -1.92 8.18
CA TRP A 50 3.30 -2.73 7.26
C TRP A 50 4.78 -2.29 7.19
N LEU A 51 5.08 -1.00 7.30
CA LEU A 51 6.46 -0.51 7.37
C LEU A 51 7.12 -0.97 8.67
N ASP A 52 6.45 -0.78 9.80
CA ASP A 52 6.94 -1.15 11.14
C ASP A 52 7.21 -2.66 11.23
N ALA A 53 6.31 -3.49 10.68
CA ALA A 53 6.48 -4.94 10.62
C ALA A 53 7.72 -5.37 9.83
N ARG A 54 8.19 -4.55 8.88
CA ARG A 54 9.41 -4.83 8.08
C ARG A 54 10.68 -4.30 8.72
N GLU A 55 10.62 -3.22 9.49
CA GLU A 55 11.76 -2.77 10.30
C GLU A 55 12.14 -3.82 11.36
N SER A 56 11.16 -4.59 11.85
CA SER A 56 11.40 -5.68 12.82
C SER A 56 12.18 -6.88 12.27
N ILE A 57 12.48 -6.96 10.96
CA ILE A 57 13.34 -8.02 10.38
C ILE A 57 14.81 -7.56 10.28
N ALA A 58 15.09 -6.27 10.50
CA ALA A 58 16.43 -5.69 10.39
C ALA A 58 17.16 -5.52 11.75
N ALA A 59 16.69 -6.19 12.82
CA ALA A 59 17.33 -6.19 14.14
C ALA A 59 18.03 -7.51 14.44
#